data_AF-A0A439SNP3-F1
#
_entry.id   AF-A0A439SNP3-F1
#
_cell.length_a   1.000
_cell.length_b   1.000
_cell.length_c   1.000
_cell.angle_alpha   90.00
_cell.angle_beta   90.00
_cell.angle_gamma   90.00
#
_symmetry.space_group_name_H-M   'P 1'
#
loop_
_entity.id
_entity.type
_entity.pdbx_description
1 polymer ?
#
loop_
_entity_poly.entity_id
_entity_poly.type
_entity_poly.pdbx_seq_one_letter_code
_entity_poly.pdbx_strand_id
1 'polypeptide(L)'
;MASGGFRANAGRPKSAKAPKAKPIKVPKDIKKAARESGMSPLDYMLTVMNDDDADKERRDRMAIAAAPYVHVRPSDAASGKKEQQQDAAEKASASGRYATPPPPTGE
;
A
#
# COMPACT_ATOMS: atom_id res chain seq x y z
N MET A 1 3.44 -12.73 27.69
CA MET A 1 3.73 -11.29 27.47
C MET A 1 2.39 -10.58 27.30
N ALA A 2 2.07 -9.59 28.14
CA ALA A 2 0.80 -8.88 28.06
C ALA A 2 0.78 -7.93 26.84
N SER A 3 -0.19 -8.10 25.94
CA SER A 3 -0.37 -7.27 24.75
C SER A 3 -0.74 -5.83 25.14
N GLY A 4 -0.06 -4.84 24.55
CA GLY A 4 -0.26 -3.41 24.82
C GLY A 4 -1.66 -2.92 24.41
N GLY A 5 -2.59 -2.90 25.36
CA GLY A 5 -3.91 -2.29 25.20
C GLY A 5 -3.89 -0.76 25.30
N PHE A 6 -5.04 -0.14 25.02
CA PHE A 6 -5.24 1.31 25.18
C PHE A 6 -4.89 1.75 26.60
N ARG A 7 -4.06 2.77 26.72
CA ARG A 7 -3.74 3.43 27.99
C ARG A 7 -4.15 4.89 27.87
N ALA A 8 -4.88 5.40 28.87
CA ALA A 8 -5.26 6.81 28.91
C ALA A 8 -4.00 7.69 28.78
N ASN A 9 -4.04 8.65 27.85
CA ASN A 9 -2.91 9.51 27.48
C ASN A 9 -1.69 8.81 26.85
N ALA A 10 -1.77 7.51 26.53
CA ALA A 10 -0.76 6.86 25.72
C ALA A 10 -1.03 7.06 24.23
N GLY A 11 0.05 7.20 23.47
CA GLY A 11 0.00 7.47 22.04
C GLY A 11 0.18 8.94 21.71
N ARG A 12 0.14 9.24 20.41
CA ARG A 12 0.35 10.59 19.89
C ARG A 12 -0.88 11.45 20.16
N PRO A 13 -0.74 12.72 20.58
CA PRO A 13 -1.88 13.58 20.88
C PRO A 13 -2.80 13.75 19.68
N LYS A 14 -4.11 13.74 19.96
CA LYS A 14 -5.16 13.96 18.97
C LYS A 14 -4.92 15.33 18.31
N SER A 15 -4.85 15.37 16.97
CA SER A 15 -4.52 16.56 16.15
C SER A 15 -3.03 16.87 15.92
N ALA A 16 -2.09 16.08 16.45
CA ALA A 16 -0.69 16.28 16.10
C ALA A 16 -0.45 15.97 14.61
N LYS A 17 -0.18 16.99 13.80
CA LYS A 17 0.17 16.85 12.38
C LYS A 17 1.41 15.97 12.27
N ALA A 18 1.26 14.75 11.76
CA ALA A 18 2.39 13.93 11.37
C ALA A 18 3.02 14.54 10.10
N PRO A 19 4.35 14.51 9.94
CA PRO A 19 4.94 14.79 8.64
C PRO A 19 4.35 13.77 7.66
N LYS A 20 3.61 14.25 6.65
CA LYS A 20 3.15 13.38 5.57
C LYS A 20 4.39 12.79 4.92
N ALA A 21 4.42 11.46 4.75
CA ALA A 21 5.49 10.82 3.98
C ALA A 21 5.60 11.56 2.64
N LYS A 22 6.80 12.06 2.33
CA LYS A 22 7.02 12.74 1.05
C LYS A 22 6.73 11.71 -0.06
N PRO A 23 5.94 12.06 -1.07
CA PRO A 23 5.73 11.15 -2.19
C PRO A 23 7.10 10.81 -2.79
N ILE A 24 7.36 9.52 -3.01
CA ILE A 24 8.54 9.05 -3.72
C ILE A 24 8.40 9.60 -5.15
N LYS A 25 9.15 10.66 -5.45
CA LYS A 25 9.17 11.28 -6.78
C LYS A 25 10.31 10.65 -7.55
N VAL A 26 10.04 10.19 -8.77
CA VAL A 26 11.07 9.80 -9.71
C VAL A 26 12.03 11.00 -9.91
N PRO A 27 13.34 10.83 -9.66
CA PRO A 27 14.37 11.83 -9.92
C PRO A 27 14.26 12.46 -11.31
N LYS A 28 14.63 13.75 -11.43
CA LYS A 28 14.56 14.49 -12.71
C LYS A 28 15.49 13.87 -13.76
N ASP A 29 16.63 13.35 -13.33
CA ASP A 29 17.66 12.79 -14.22
C ASP A 29 17.16 11.53 -14.93
N ILE A 30 16.40 10.68 -14.23
CA ILE A 30 15.74 9.50 -14.81
C ILE A 30 14.72 9.93 -15.86
N LYS A 31 13.91 10.96 -15.58
CA LYS A 31 12.94 11.48 -16.55
C LYS A 31 13.62 12.08 -17.79
N LYS A 32 14.78 12.70 -17.62
CA LYS A 32 15.57 13.25 -18.71
C LYS A 32 16.13 12.12 -19.58
N ALA A 33 16.79 11.14 -18.97
CA ALA A 33 17.35 9.98 -19.67
C ALA A 33 16.28 9.14 -20.38
N ALA A 34 15.11 8.96 -19.77
CA ALA A 34 13.97 8.29 -20.40
C ALA A 34 13.47 9.06 -21.64
N ARG A 35 13.37 10.40 -21.56
CA ARG A 35 12.99 11.24 -22.71
C ARG A 35 14.03 11.18 -23.83
N GLU A 36 15.31 11.20 -23.48
CA GLU A 36 16.41 11.10 -24.46
C GLU A 36 16.45 9.75 -25.17
N SER A 37 16.11 8.67 -24.45
CA SER A 37 15.98 7.33 -25.02
C SER A 37 14.64 7.06 -25.72
N GLY A 38 13.70 8.02 -25.70
CA GLY A 38 12.37 7.85 -26.30
C GLY A 38 11.47 6.83 -25.59
N MET A 39 11.82 6.41 -24.38
CA MET A 39 11.10 5.40 -23.61
C MET A 39 10.25 6.03 -22.50
N SER A 40 9.27 5.28 -22.00
CA SER A 40 8.61 5.70 -20.76
C SER A 40 9.62 5.65 -19.60
N PRO A 41 9.47 6.49 -18.56
CA PRO A 41 10.35 6.44 -17.40
C PRO A 41 10.41 5.07 -16.73
N LEU A 42 9.30 4.32 -16.73
CA LEU A 42 9.26 2.97 -16.17
C LEU A 42 10.09 2.00 -17.01
N ASP A 43 9.93 2.02 -18.33
CA ASP A 43 10.67 1.13 -19.23
C ASP A 43 12.18 1.38 -19.13
N TYR A 44 12.60 2.65 -19.08
CA TYR A 44 14.00 3.00 -18.86
C TYR A 44 14.52 2.49 -17.49
N MET A 45 13.72 2.53 -16.43
CA MET A 45 14.14 1.97 -15.13
C MET A 45 14.32 0.46 -15.21
N LEU A 46 13.42 -0.25 -15.91
CA LEU A 46 13.49 -1.70 -16.07
C LEU A 46 14.66 -2.15 -16.93
N THR A 47 14.99 -1.42 -18.00
CA THR A 47 16.17 -1.74 -18.83
C THR A 47 17.46 -1.64 -18.03
N VAL A 48 17.60 -0.61 -17.20
CA VAL A 48 18.76 -0.44 -16.32
C VAL A 48 18.86 -1.51 -15.25
N MET A 49 17.72 -1.98 -14.71
CA MET A 49 17.71 -3.07 -13.72
C MET A 49 18.19 -4.41 -14.30
N ASN A 50 17.92 -4.66 -15.58
CA ASN A 50 18.28 -5.89 -16.29
C ASN A 50 19.69 -5.87 -16.90
N ASP A 51 20.39 -4.74 -16.83
CA ASP A 51 21.74 -4.56 -17.38
C ASP A 51 22.79 -4.95 -16.32
N ASP A 52 23.52 -6.05 -16.55
CA ASP A 52 24.52 -6.55 -15.60
C ASP A 52 25.80 -5.71 -15.54
N ASP A 53 26.08 -4.95 -16.61
CA ASP A 53 27.22 -4.03 -16.67
C ASP A 53 26.91 -2.69 -15.97
N ALA A 54 25.65 -2.43 -15.61
CA ALA A 54 25.27 -1.24 -14.89
C ALA A 54 25.73 -1.30 -13.42
N ASP A 55 26.23 -0.15 -12.95
CA ASP A 55 26.61 0.05 -11.55
C ASP A 55 25.50 -0.40 -10.58
N LYS A 56 25.90 -1.12 -9.53
CA LYS A 56 24.97 -1.74 -8.58
C LYS A 56 24.11 -0.70 -7.87
N GLU A 57 24.69 0.43 -7.47
CA GLU A 57 23.92 1.50 -6.80
C GLU A 57 22.93 2.16 -7.76
N ARG A 58 23.29 2.29 -9.05
CA ARG A 58 22.36 2.74 -10.08
C ARG A 58 21.19 1.78 -10.22
N ARG A 59 21.42 0.46 -10.26
CA ARG A 59 20.35 -0.55 -10.34
C ARG A 59 19.41 -0.50 -9.15
N ASP A 60 19.96 -0.46 -7.93
CA ASP A 60 19.18 -0.39 -6.69
C ASP A 60 18.31 0.89 -6.65
N ARG A 61 18.85 2.03 -7.11
CA ARG A 61 18.09 3.28 -7.21
C ARG A 61 16.94 3.19 -8.22
N MET A 62 17.13 2.54 -9.37
CA MET A 62 16.05 2.33 -10.34
C MET A 62 14.98 1.40 -9.77
N ALA A 63 15.36 0.33 -9.07
CA ALA A 63 14.43 -0.60 -8.43
C ALA A 63 13.53 0.10 -7.40
N ILE A 64 14.12 0.94 -6.53
CA ILE A 64 13.36 1.72 -5.54
C ILE A 64 12.38 2.69 -6.23
N ALA A 65 12.81 3.33 -7.32
CA ALA A 65 11.98 4.27 -8.06
C ALA A 65 10.85 3.57 -8.87
N ALA A 66 11.06 2.33 -9.32
CA ALA A 66 10.10 1.52 -10.06
C ALA A 66 9.07 0.80 -9.16
N ALA A 67 9.43 0.46 -7.91
CA ALA A 67 8.58 -0.22 -6.94
C ALA A 67 7.12 0.29 -6.84
N PRO A 68 6.81 1.62 -6.82
CA PRO A 68 5.42 2.09 -6.71
C PRO A 68 4.57 1.83 -7.96
N TYR A 69 5.18 1.45 -9.09
CA TYR A 69 4.49 1.19 -10.35
C TYR A 69 4.27 -0.31 -10.62
N VAL A 70 5.10 -1.19 -10.04
CA VAL A 70 5.04 -2.64 -10.26
C VAL A 70 4.05 -3.32 -9.29
N HIS A 71 3.88 -2.77 -8.09
CA HIS A 71 2.97 -3.32 -7.08
C HIS A 71 1.75 -2.41 -6.88
N VAL A 72 0.55 -2.98 -7.03
CA VAL A 72 -0.69 -2.25 -6.70
C VAL A 72 -0.63 -1.84 -5.24
N ARG A 73 -0.90 -0.56 -4.95
CA ARG A 73 -0.90 -0.09 -3.57
C ARG A 73 -2.03 -0.79 -2.82
N PRO A 74 -1.85 -1.16 -1.54
CA PRO A 74 -2.92 -1.75 -0.74
C PRO A 74 -4.18 -0.87 -0.67
N SER A 75 -4.04 0.45 -0.77
CA SER A 75 -5.16 1.39 -0.86
C SER A 75 -5.99 1.25 -2.13
N ASP A 76 -5.36 0.77 -3.20
CA ASP A 76 -5.95 0.67 -4.53
C ASP A 76 -6.38 -0.78 -4.82
N ALA A 77 -5.75 -1.76 -4.17
CA ALA A 77 -6.04 -3.20 -4.30
C ALA A 77 -7.06 -3.73 -3.28
N ALA A 78 -7.15 -3.14 -2.09
CA ALA A 78 -8.00 -3.65 -1.01
C ALA A 78 -9.04 -2.60 -0.60
N SER A 79 -10.27 -3.05 -0.36
CA SER A 79 -11.34 -2.23 0.23
C SER A 79 -10.84 -1.58 1.53
N GLY A 80 -11.32 -0.38 1.86
CA GLY A 80 -10.80 0.34 3.02
C GLY A 80 -10.96 -0.49 4.31
N LYS A 81 -10.16 -0.24 5.37
CA LYS A 81 -10.27 -0.98 6.65
C LYS A 81 -11.71 -1.07 7.19
N LYS A 82 -12.54 -0.06 6.89
CA LYS A 82 -13.95 -0.02 7.27
C LYS A 82 -14.80 -1.00 6.45
N GLU A 83 -14.62 -1.01 5.13
CA GLU A 83 -15.29 -1.98 4.25
C GLU A 83 -14.81 -3.41 4.54
N GLN A 84 -13.51 -3.63 4.79
CA GLN A 84 -13.02 -4.95 5.20
C GLN A 84 -13.66 -5.45 6.49
N GLN A 85 -13.91 -4.55 7.45
CA GLN A 85 -14.61 -4.89 8.69
C GLN A 85 -16.09 -5.20 8.44
N GLN A 86 -16.74 -4.47 7.52
CA GLN A 86 -18.11 -4.76 7.11
C GLN A 86 -18.20 -6.09 6.36
N ASP A 87 -17.35 -6.33 5.38
CA ASP A 87 -17.24 -7.59 4.63
C ASP A 87 -16.97 -8.77 5.58
N ALA A 88 -16.10 -8.58 6.57
CA ALA A 88 -15.81 -9.60 7.58
C ALA A 88 -17.01 -9.84 8.51
N ALA A 89 -17.72 -8.77 8.91
CA ALA A 89 -18.91 -8.88 9.73
C ALA A 89 -20.06 -9.56 8.97
N GLU A 90 -20.28 -9.21 7.71
CA GLU A 90 -21.29 -9.81 6.83
C GLU A 90 -20.99 -11.29 6.56
N LYS A 91 -19.72 -11.64 6.30
CA LYS A 91 -19.32 -13.05 6.15
C LYS A 91 -19.54 -13.84 7.43
N ALA A 92 -19.27 -13.25 8.59
CA ALA A 92 -19.46 -13.88 9.88
C ALA A 92 -20.95 -14.01 10.28
N SER A 93 -21.80 -13.06 9.87
CA SER A 93 -23.25 -13.10 10.14
C SER A 93 -24.02 -13.99 9.16
N ALA A 94 -23.47 -14.27 7.97
CA ALA A 94 -24.11 -15.11 6.97
C ALA A 94 -24.07 -16.61 7.30
N SER A 95 -23.06 -17.10 8.03
CA SER A 95 -22.94 -18.54 8.33
C SER A 95 -22.04 -18.84 9.54
N GLY A 96 -22.25 -20.01 10.15
CA GLY A 96 -21.44 -20.49 11.27
C GLY A 96 -22.00 -20.13 12.66
N ARG A 97 -21.16 -20.21 13.69
CA ARG A 97 -21.57 -20.05 15.09
C ARG A 97 -22.08 -18.64 15.45
N TYR A 98 -21.82 -17.65 14.60
CA TYR A 98 -22.20 -16.25 14.80
C TYR A 98 -23.27 -15.79 13.80
N ALA A 99 -23.94 -16.72 13.10
CA ALA A 99 -24.96 -16.39 12.12
C ALA A 99 -26.20 -15.75 12.77
N THR A 100 -26.81 -14.76 12.09
CA THR A 100 -28.05 -14.14 12.57
C THR A 100 -29.24 -15.09 12.38
N PRO A 101 -30.02 -15.39 13.43
CA PRO A 101 -31.17 -16.28 13.31
C PRO A 101 -32.29 -15.66 12.43
N PRO A 102 -33.12 -16.49 11.79
CA PRO A 102 -34.24 -16.00 11.00
C PRO A 102 -35.25 -15.21 11.87
N PRO A 103 -35.96 -14.23 11.29
CA PRO A 103 -36.97 -13.48 12.03
C PRO A 103 -38.10 -14.40 12.51
N PRO A 104 -38.71 -14.13 13.67
CA PRO A 104 -39.80 -14.94 14.19
C PRO A 104 -41.01 -14.84 13.26
N THR A 105 -41.51 -15.99 12.79
CA THR A 105 -42.78 -16.10 12.08
C THR A 105 -43.90 -16.10 13.11
N GLY A 106 -44.69 -15.02 13.13
CA GLY A 106 -45.89 -14.95 13.94
C GLY A 106 -46.99 -15.82 13.33
N GLU A 107 -47.23 -16.98 13.94
CA GLU A 107 -48.49 -17.73 13.89
C GLU A 107 -49.19 -17.62 15.24
#